data_AF-A0A6A5UTI0-F1
#
_entry.id   AF-A0A6A5UTI0-F1
#
_cell.length_a   1.000
_cell.length_b   1.000
_cell.length_c   1.000
_cell.angle_alpha   90.00
_cell.angle_beta   90.00
_cell.angle_gamma   90.00
#
_symmetry.space_group_name_H-M   'P 1'
#
loop_
_entity.id
_entity.type
_entity.pdbx_description
1 polymer ?
#
loop_
_entity_poly.entity_id
_entity_poly.type
_entity_poly.pdbx_seq_one_letter_code
_entity_poly.pdbx_strand_id
1 'polypeptide(L)'
;PTEETMAAWNHLTVTPALNLTADEISQLGLSTDSVQWPKSPGGVRIISSMGCIGYLESAHQLHCLHPTNPLYTHTASKIAEMPAIGEAHLEHCVDVIRQRLICTADTSIVTFRWVKGISGAYPNFHTGHVCVDYEGLLGWVGERKADMGRVEGWDYRFREGEGREMVGLP
;
A
#
# COMPACT_ATOMS: atom_id res chain seq x y z
N PRO A 1 13.08 -6.36 -12.99
CA PRO A 1 13.54 -6.88 -11.67
C PRO A 1 14.42 -8.14 -11.83
N THR A 2 15.51 -8.25 -11.06
CA THR A 2 16.34 -9.47 -10.98
C THR A 2 15.71 -10.51 -10.05
N GLU A 3 16.16 -11.77 -10.12
CA GLU A 3 15.72 -12.84 -9.19
C GLU A 3 15.97 -12.47 -7.72
N GLU A 4 17.15 -11.92 -7.42
CA GLU A 4 17.51 -11.41 -6.10
C GLU A 4 16.53 -10.33 -5.62
N THR A 5 16.20 -9.36 -6.49
CA THR A 5 15.26 -8.29 -6.16
C THR A 5 13.87 -8.85 -5.89
N MET A 6 13.40 -9.81 -6.70
CA MET A 6 12.10 -10.45 -6.46
C MET A 6 12.09 -11.25 -5.15
N ALA A 7 13.19 -11.95 -4.83
CA ALA A 7 13.31 -12.68 -3.58
C ALA A 7 13.26 -11.74 -2.37
N ALA A 8 13.93 -10.59 -2.45
CA ALA A 8 13.90 -9.56 -1.41
C ALA A 8 12.49 -8.98 -1.22
N TRP A 9 11.76 -8.72 -2.30
CA TRP A 9 10.36 -8.30 -2.22
C TRP A 9 9.47 -9.37 -1.60
N ASN A 10 9.59 -10.62 -2.05
CA ASN A 10 8.81 -11.72 -1.51
C ASN A 10 9.04 -11.92 0.00
N HIS A 11 10.26 -11.71 0.48
CA HIS A 11 10.58 -11.77 1.91
C HIS A 11 9.77 -10.75 2.74
N LEU A 12 9.45 -9.59 2.18
CA LEU A 12 8.69 -8.54 2.85
C LEU A 12 7.17 -8.70 2.68
N THR A 13 6.70 -9.24 1.56
CA THR A 13 5.28 -9.22 1.19
C THR A 13 4.58 -10.56 1.37
N VAL A 14 5.30 -11.68 1.31
CA VAL A 14 4.73 -13.03 1.42
C VAL A 14 4.86 -13.51 2.86
N THR A 15 3.92 -13.09 3.70
CA THR A 15 3.86 -13.51 5.10
C THR A 15 2.93 -14.71 5.30
N PRO A 16 3.25 -15.66 6.18
CA PRO A 16 2.30 -16.70 6.59
C PRO A 16 1.00 -16.10 7.14
N ALA A 17 -0.11 -16.84 6.97
CA ALA A 17 -1.35 -16.49 7.66
C ALA A 17 -1.17 -16.65 9.18
N LEU A 18 -1.70 -15.68 9.92
CA LEU A 18 -1.80 -15.70 11.36
C LEU A 18 -2.97 -16.58 11.79
N ASN A 19 -2.79 -17.28 12.91
CA ASN A 19 -3.86 -17.96 13.63
C ASN A 19 -4.21 -17.14 14.88
N LEU A 20 -5.24 -16.32 14.78
CA LEU A 20 -5.67 -15.41 15.85
C LEU A 20 -6.57 -16.17 16.82
N THR A 21 -6.34 -16.04 18.12
CA THR A 21 -7.20 -16.58 19.17
C THR A 21 -8.50 -15.78 19.33
N ALA A 22 -9.49 -16.37 19.99
CA ALA A 22 -10.75 -15.69 20.33
C ALA A 22 -10.52 -14.40 21.14
N ASP A 23 -9.55 -14.43 22.07
CA ASP A 23 -9.20 -13.28 22.90
C ASP A 23 -8.57 -12.16 22.06
N GLU A 24 -7.65 -12.48 21.14
CA GLU A 24 -7.06 -11.50 20.22
C GLU A 24 -8.12 -10.88 19.31
N ILE A 25 -9.05 -11.68 18.78
CA ILE A 25 -10.17 -11.18 17.98
C ILE A 25 -10.99 -10.16 18.77
N SER A 26 -11.31 -10.46 20.02
CA SER A 26 -12.06 -9.58 20.92
C SER A 26 -11.29 -8.29 21.23
N GLN A 27 -10.02 -8.40 21.63
CA GLN A 27 -9.18 -7.25 21.99
C GLN A 27 -8.92 -6.31 20.81
N LEU A 28 -8.76 -6.86 19.61
CA LEU A 28 -8.54 -6.11 18.38
C LEU A 28 -9.85 -5.58 17.75
N GLY A 29 -11.01 -5.91 18.33
CA GLY A 29 -12.31 -5.51 17.78
C GLY A 29 -12.58 -6.09 16.39
N LEU A 30 -11.97 -7.24 16.07
CA LEU A 30 -12.11 -7.88 14.77
C LEU A 30 -13.49 -8.50 14.61
N SER A 31 -13.96 -8.55 13.37
CA SER A 31 -15.28 -9.12 13.07
C SER A 31 -15.34 -10.59 13.50
N THR A 32 -16.34 -10.90 14.31
CA THR A 32 -16.77 -12.27 14.62
C THR A 32 -17.15 -13.03 13.34
N ASP A 33 -17.48 -12.34 12.26
CA ASP A 33 -17.89 -13.01 11.04
C ASP A 33 -16.75 -13.66 10.24
N SER A 34 -15.52 -13.57 10.75
CA SER A 34 -14.31 -14.01 10.06
C SER A 34 -14.22 -15.53 9.85
N VAL A 35 -13.43 -15.95 8.85
CA VAL A 35 -13.18 -17.36 8.55
C VAL A 35 -12.41 -18.01 9.71
N GLN A 36 -13.02 -19.02 10.31
CA GLN A 36 -12.52 -19.66 11.53
C GLN A 36 -11.37 -20.64 11.26
N TRP A 37 -10.46 -20.73 12.23
CA TRP A 37 -9.41 -21.73 12.29
C TRP A 37 -9.23 -22.28 13.72
N PRO A 38 -9.19 -23.62 13.91
CA PRO A 38 -9.49 -24.64 12.91
C PRO A 38 -10.95 -24.55 12.43
N LYS A 39 -11.31 -25.27 11.36
CA LYS A 39 -12.70 -25.30 10.88
C LYS A 39 -13.59 -25.86 11.98
N SER A 40 -14.68 -25.16 12.30
CA SER A 40 -15.61 -25.64 13.30
C SER A 40 -16.26 -26.99 12.89
N PRO A 41 -16.38 -27.95 13.82
CA PRO A 41 -17.16 -29.16 13.61
C PRO A 41 -18.59 -28.84 13.15
N GLY A 42 -19.03 -29.46 12.05
CA GLY A 42 -20.39 -29.26 11.52
C GLY A 42 -20.67 -27.86 10.93
N GLY A 43 -19.66 -26.98 10.83
CA GLY A 43 -19.84 -25.63 10.27
C GLY A 43 -20.51 -24.62 11.22
N VAL A 44 -20.60 -24.94 12.52
CA VAL A 44 -21.22 -24.07 13.53
C VAL A 44 -20.24 -22.96 13.93
N ARG A 45 -20.59 -21.68 13.78
CA ARG A 45 -19.69 -20.58 14.14
C ARG A 45 -19.61 -20.42 15.66
N ILE A 46 -18.60 -21.03 16.29
CA ILE A 46 -18.31 -20.85 17.71
C ILE A 46 -17.02 -20.03 17.85
N ILE A 47 -17.14 -18.72 17.95
CA ILE A 47 -15.97 -17.81 17.97
C ILE A 47 -15.44 -17.64 19.39
N SER A 48 -16.30 -17.81 20.40
CA SER A 48 -15.89 -17.72 21.81
C SER A 48 -14.86 -18.78 22.23
N SER A 49 -14.63 -19.82 21.42
CA SER A 49 -13.64 -20.87 21.68
C SER A 49 -12.72 -21.19 20.50
N MET A 50 -12.86 -20.50 19.36
CA MET A 50 -12.07 -20.78 18.16
C MET A 50 -11.48 -19.50 17.57
N GLY A 51 -10.32 -19.66 16.95
CA GLY A 51 -9.61 -18.59 16.29
C GLY A 51 -10.11 -18.26 14.89
N CYS A 52 -9.45 -17.30 14.24
CA CYS A 52 -9.66 -16.98 12.83
C CYS A 52 -8.32 -16.75 12.12
N ILE A 53 -8.35 -16.86 10.78
CA ILE A 53 -7.19 -16.56 9.96
C ILE A 53 -7.11 -15.06 9.64
N GLY A 54 -5.89 -14.54 9.60
CA GLY A 54 -5.63 -13.19 9.13
C GLY A 54 -4.20 -12.99 8.64
N TYR A 55 -3.88 -11.79 8.20
CA TYR A 55 -2.52 -11.37 7.85
C TYR A 55 -2.30 -9.91 8.20
N LEU A 56 -1.03 -9.51 8.25
CA LEU A 56 -0.62 -8.15 8.59
C LEU A 56 -0.92 -7.20 7.43
N GLU A 57 -1.58 -6.09 7.71
CA GLU A 57 -1.96 -5.11 6.69
C GLU A 57 -0.73 -4.48 6.02
N SER A 58 0.36 -4.23 6.73
CA SER A 58 1.61 -3.72 6.11
C SER A 58 2.19 -4.64 5.03
N ALA A 59 2.05 -5.96 5.18
CA ALA A 59 2.47 -6.91 4.15
C ALA A 59 1.59 -6.80 2.89
N HIS A 60 0.30 -6.56 3.07
CA HIS A 60 -0.64 -6.30 1.98
C HIS A 60 -0.37 -4.96 1.28
N GLN A 61 -0.13 -3.89 2.04
CA GLN A 61 0.25 -2.59 1.48
C GLN A 61 1.52 -2.69 0.62
N LEU A 62 2.55 -3.39 1.11
CA LEU A 62 3.78 -3.63 0.34
C LEU A 62 3.54 -4.55 -0.87
N HIS A 63 2.70 -5.57 -0.75
CA HIS A 63 2.31 -6.43 -1.87
C HIS A 63 1.63 -5.64 -2.98
N CYS A 64 0.72 -4.72 -2.63
CA CYS A 64 0.04 -3.85 -3.58
C CYS A 64 0.99 -2.85 -4.27
N LEU A 65 2.05 -2.41 -3.58
CA LEU A 65 3.08 -1.53 -4.13
C LEU A 65 4.02 -2.24 -5.12
N HIS A 66 4.06 -3.58 -5.10
CA HIS A 66 5.05 -4.37 -5.83
C HIS A 66 5.07 -4.06 -7.35
N PRO A 67 6.26 -3.93 -7.98
CA PRO A 67 6.41 -3.50 -9.38
C PRO A 67 5.85 -4.48 -10.43
N THR A 68 5.47 -5.71 -10.06
CA THR A 68 4.74 -6.62 -10.95
C THR A 68 3.22 -6.44 -10.89
N ASN A 69 2.72 -5.52 -10.08
CA ASN A 69 1.31 -5.14 -10.07
C ASN A 69 0.92 -4.60 -11.48
N PRO A 70 -0.17 -5.07 -12.10
CA PRO A 70 -0.63 -4.59 -13.41
C PRO A 70 -0.82 -3.07 -13.51
N LEU A 71 -1.02 -2.37 -12.40
CA LEU A 71 -1.06 -0.90 -12.36
C LEU A 71 0.29 -0.26 -12.73
N TYR A 72 1.40 -0.95 -12.43
CA TYR A 72 2.75 -0.57 -12.82
C TYR A 72 2.93 -0.65 -14.34
N THR A 73 2.44 -1.72 -14.97
CA THR A 73 2.55 -1.93 -16.43
C THR A 73 1.67 -0.97 -17.23
N HIS A 74 0.52 -0.55 -16.70
CA HIS A 74 -0.30 0.49 -17.31
C HIS A 74 0.36 1.89 -17.24
N THR A 75 1.21 2.14 -16.24
CA THR A 75 1.96 3.41 -16.13
C THR A 75 3.20 3.39 -17.03
N ALA A 76 3.79 2.20 -17.23
CA ALA A 76 4.94 1.99 -18.13
C ALA A 76 4.66 2.40 -19.60
N SER A 77 3.41 2.29 -20.07
CA SER A 77 3.05 2.70 -21.43
C SER A 77 3.10 4.22 -21.65
N LYS A 78 2.89 5.03 -20.60
CA LYS A 78 3.10 6.49 -20.63
C LYS A 78 4.57 6.87 -20.43
N ILE A 79 5.31 6.06 -19.68
CA ILE A 79 6.75 6.22 -19.46
C ILE A 79 7.56 5.97 -20.75
N ALA A 80 7.02 5.20 -21.70
CA ALA A 80 7.63 4.93 -23.00
C ALA A 80 7.95 6.20 -23.83
N GLU A 81 7.32 7.33 -23.52
CA GLU A 81 7.62 8.63 -24.17
C GLU A 81 8.92 9.27 -23.66
N MET A 82 9.41 8.90 -22.46
CA MET A 82 10.69 9.34 -21.87
C MET A 82 11.32 8.20 -21.05
N PRO A 83 11.83 7.15 -21.70
CA PRO A 83 12.10 5.86 -21.07
C PRO A 83 13.11 5.91 -19.92
N ALA A 84 14.19 6.68 -20.05
CA ALA A 84 15.21 6.78 -19.00
C ALA A 84 14.75 7.58 -17.76
N ILE A 85 13.90 8.60 -17.94
CA ILE A 85 13.42 9.43 -16.82
C ILE A 85 12.25 8.74 -16.13
N GLY A 86 11.32 8.15 -16.90
CA GLY A 86 10.12 7.56 -16.33
C GLY A 86 10.39 6.27 -15.57
N GLU A 87 11.35 5.42 -15.99
CA GLU A 87 11.73 4.22 -15.23
C GLU A 87 12.39 4.59 -13.91
N ALA A 88 13.43 5.44 -13.94
CA ALA A 88 14.13 5.89 -12.74
C ALA A 88 13.20 6.65 -11.76
N HIS A 89 12.28 7.47 -12.29
CA HIS A 89 11.30 8.18 -11.46
C HIS A 89 10.32 7.22 -10.79
N LEU A 90 9.84 6.20 -11.52
CA LEU A 90 8.93 5.21 -10.98
C LEU A 90 9.59 4.33 -9.92
N GLU A 91 10.83 3.87 -10.16
CA GLU A 91 11.64 3.15 -9.17
C GLU A 91 11.86 3.99 -7.90
N HIS A 92 12.22 5.26 -8.07
CA HIS A 92 12.38 6.19 -6.95
C HIS A 92 11.08 6.34 -6.14
N CYS A 93 9.95 6.55 -6.80
CA CYS A 93 8.64 6.69 -6.14
C CYS A 93 8.27 5.42 -5.37
N VAL A 94 8.44 4.24 -5.97
CA VAL A 94 8.19 2.95 -5.31
C VAL A 94 9.07 2.81 -4.08
N ASP A 95 10.36 3.15 -4.18
CA ASP A 95 11.27 3.01 -3.05
C ASP A 95 10.93 3.98 -1.90
N VAL A 96 10.59 5.24 -2.20
CA VAL A 96 10.16 6.22 -1.19
C VAL A 96 8.90 5.74 -0.46
N ILE A 97 7.90 5.23 -1.19
CA ILE A 97 6.68 4.71 -0.58
C ILE A 97 6.98 3.44 0.23
N ARG A 98 7.80 2.52 -0.29
CA ARG A 98 8.22 1.29 0.40
C ARG A 98 8.89 1.63 1.72
N GLN A 99 9.86 2.56 1.72
CA GLN A 99 10.53 3.01 2.93
C GLN A 99 9.52 3.55 3.94
N ARG A 100 8.56 4.38 3.51
CA ARG A 100 7.52 4.90 4.40
C ARG A 100 6.65 3.78 4.98
N LEU A 101 6.15 2.86 4.14
CA LEU A 101 5.31 1.75 4.58
C LEU A 101 6.03 0.84 5.59
N ILE A 102 7.34 0.65 5.46
CA ILE A 102 8.13 -0.11 6.45
C ILE A 102 8.31 0.70 7.74
N CYS A 103 8.66 2.00 7.64
CA CYS A 103 8.88 2.85 8.81
C CYS A 103 7.62 3.09 9.64
N THR A 104 6.45 3.08 9.00
CA THR A 104 5.14 3.20 9.65
C THR A 104 4.28 1.98 9.35
N ALA A 105 4.85 0.79 9.52
CA ALA A 105 4.17 -0.47 9.25
C ALA A 105 2.82 -0.52 9.95
N ASP A 106 1.76 -0.65 9.15
CA ASP A 106 0.41 -0.88 9.64
C ASP A 106 0.32 -2.26 10.30
N THR A 107 0.07 -2.24 11.61
CA THR A 107 -0.02 -3.43 12.45
C THR A 107 -1.42 -4.04 12.48
N SER A 108 -2.38 -3.44 11.78
CA SER A 108 -3.74 -3.95 11.72
C SER A 108 -3.81 -5.28 10.99
N ILE A 109 -4.85 -6.05 11.31
CA ILE A 109 -5.00 -7.41 10.82
C ILE A 109 -6.15 -7.48 9.84
N VAL A 110 -5.85 -7.90 8.61
CA VAL A 110 -6.88 -8.25 7.64
C VAL A 110 -7.37 -9.66 7.93
N THR A 111 -8.67 -9.77 8.19
CA THR A 111 -9.34 -11.07 8.32
C THR A 111 -10.02 -11.45 7.02
N PHE A 112 -10.66 -12.62 6.98
CA PHE A 112 -11.37 -13.08 5.79
C PHE A 112 -12.83 -13.35 6.09
N ARG A 113 -13.69 -13.26 5.08
CA ARG A 113 -15.13 -13.55 5.17
C ARG A 113 -15.59 -14.41 4.00
N TRP A 114 -16.68 -15.15 4.21
CA TRP A 114 -17.36 -15.85 3.12
C TRP A 114 -18.30 -14.90 2.39
N VAL A 115 -18.11 -14.75 1.08
CA VAL A 115 -18.95 -13.89 0.24
C VAL A 115 -19.74 -14.74 -0.75
N LYS A 116 -21.05 -14.55 -0.81
CA LYS A 116 -21.93 -15.27 -1.74
C LYS A 116 -21.48 -15.04 -3.19
N GLY A 117 -21.26 -16.11 -3.92
CA GLY A 117 -20.87 -16.06 -5.33
C GLY A 117 -19.37 -15.92 -5.58
N ILE A 118 -18.54 -15.78 -4.53
CA ILE A 118 -17.08 -15.82 -4.64
C ILE A 118 -16.59 -17.18 -4.14
N SER A 119 -15.75 -17.84 -4.94
CA SER A 119 -15.07 -19.06 -4.52
C SER A 119 -13.96 -18.71 -3.53
N GLY A 120 -14.00 -19.32 -2.34
CA GLY A 120 -12.96 -19.13 -1.32
C GLY A 120 -13.24 -18.00 -0.33
N ALA A 121 -12.29 -17.83 0.60
CA ALA A 121 -12.34 -16.81 1.63
C ALA A 121 -11.91 -15.47 1.04
N TYR A 122 -12.76 -14.44 1.16
CA TYR A 122 -12.48 -13.12 0.63
C TYR A 122 -11.89 -12.21 1.71
N PRO A 123 -10.78 -11.49 1.46
CA PRO A 123 -10.17 -10.62 2.45
C PRO A 123 -11.09 -9.45 2.84
N ASN A 124 -11.08 -9.09 4.11
CA ASN A 124 -11.82 -7.97 4.67
C ASN A 124 -10.87 -6.79 4.91
N PHE A 125 -10.73 -5.93 3.91
CA PHE A 125 -9.90 -4.72 3.99
C PHE A 125 -10.50 -3.59 4.84
N HIS A 126 -11.65 -3.80 5.48
CA HIS A 126 -12.15 -2.87 6.48
C HIS A 126 -11.44 -3.11 7.82
N THR A 127 -10.19 -2.67 7.87
CA THR A 127 -9.34 -2.72 9.06
C THR A 127 -9.32 -1.35 9.74
N GLY A 128 -9.13 -1.32 11.06
CA GLY A 128 -8.97 -0.07 11.78
C GLY A 128 -7.60 0.51 11.53
N HIS A 129 -7.49 1.77 11.12
CA HIS A 129 -6.21 2.43 10.90
C HIS A 129 -6.06 3.63 11.83
N VAL A 130 -4.83 3.94 12.22
CA VAL A 130 -4.50 5.18 12.92
C VAL A 130 -4.05 6.21 11.89
N CYS A 131 -4.91 7.18 11.62
CA CYS A 131 -4.64 8.23 10.65
C CYS A 131 -4.09 9.48 11.32
N VAL A 132 -3.20 10.18 10.61
CA VAL A 132 -2.87 11.58 10.92
C VAL A 132 -4.04 12.48 10.54
N ASP A 133 -4.17 13.64 11.19
CA ASP A 133 -5.10 14.68 10.74
C ASP A 133 -4.57 15.31 9.44
N TYR A 134 -4.97 14.72 8.32
CA TYR A 134 -4.47 15.12 7.01
C TYR A 134 -4.97 16.51 6.60
N GLU A 135 -6.22 16.85 6.95
CA GLU A 135 -6.76 18.19 6.69
C GLU A 135 -6.03 19.27 7.49
N GLY A 136 -5.75 19.00 8.78
CA GLY A 136 -4.91 19.88 9.59
C GLY A 136 -3.51 20.08 8.98
N LEU A 137 -2.90 19.02 8.45
CA LEU A 137 -1.62 19.10 7.74
C LEU A 137 -1.73 19.94 6.45
N LEU A 138 -2.78 19.74 5.65
CA LEU A 138 -3.01 20.52 4.43
C LEU A 138 -3.24 22.01 4.74
N GLY A 139 -3.96 22.31 5.82
CA GLY A 139 -4.14 23.66 6.34
C GLY A 139 -2.80 24.31 6.69
N TRP A 140 -1.97 23.62 7.47
CA TRP A 140 -0.62 24.09 7.85
C TRP A 140 0.28 24.35 6.63
N VAL A 141 0.22 23.50 5.60
CA VAL A 141 0.94 23.72 4.33
C VAL A 141 0.42 24.96 3.61
N GLY A 142 -0.89 25.14 3.53
CA GLY A 142 -1.53 26.28 2.88
C GLY A 142 -1.14 27.63 3.49
N GLU A 143 -1.05 27.69 4.82
CA GLU A 143 -0.61 28.89 5.57
C GLU A 143 0.87 29.23 5.35
N ARG A 144 1.70 28.24 5.03
CA ARG A 144 3.16 28.37 4.93
C ARG A 144 3.69 28.25 3.51
N LYS A 145 2.82 28.28 2.51
CA LYS A 145 3.21 28.16 1.10
C LYS A 145 4.29 29.21 0.78
N ALA A 146 5.40 28.74 0.21
CA ALA A 146 6.45 29.63 -0.24
C ALA A 146 5.97 30.44 -1.44
N ASP A 147 6.33 31.73 -1.48
CA ASP A 147 6.21 32.52 -2.70
C ASP A 147 7.33 32.10 -3.66
N MET A 148 7.03 31.12 -4.51
CA MET A 148 8.00 30.56 -5.45
C MET A 148 8.55 31.60 -6.43
N GLY A 149 7.85 32.72 -6.65
CA GLY A 149 8.35 33.85 -7.46
C GLY A 149 9.48 34.63 -6.80
N ARG A 150 9.74 34.39 -5.51
CA ARG A 150 10.85 34.98 -4.75
C ARG A 150 12.01 34.03 -4.52
N VAL A 151 11.91 32.79 -5.03
CA VAL A 151 13.00 31.80 -4.92
C VAL A 151 13.95 32.02 -6.08
N GLU A 152 15.17 32.47 -5.78
CA GLU A 152 16.20 32.70 -6.79
C GLU A 152 16.52 31.41 -7.56
N GLY A 153 16.56 31.50 -8.89
CA GLY A 153 16.82 30.35 -9.76
C GLY A 153 15.66 29.36 -9.90
N TRP A 154 14.48 29.65 -9.32
CA TRP A 154 13.31 28.80 -9.49
C TRP A 154 12.57 29.10 -10.80
N ASP A 155 12.62 28.17 -11.76
CA ASP A 155 11.89 28.27 -13.03
C ASP A 155 10.58 27.47 -12.96
N TYR A 156 9.45 28.16 -12.97
CA TYR A 156 8.10 27.57 -12.94
C TYR A 156 7.76 26.76 -14.20
N ARG A 157 8.54 26.88 -15.28
CA ARG A 157 8.33 26.20 -16.58
C ARG A 157 8.68 24.71 -16.58
N PHE A 158 9.05 24.14 -15.44
CA PHE A 158 9.30 22.69 -15.30
C PHE A 158 8.03 21.84 -15.11
N ARG A 159 6.82 22.44 -15.01
CA ARG A 159 5.62 21.70 -14.57
C ARG A 159 4.55 21.38 -15.60
N GLU A 160 4.53 21.95 -16.80
CA GLU A 160 3.51 21.57 -17.77
C GLU A 160 4.15 21.44 -19.15
N GLY A 161 3.83 20.35 -19.85
CA GLY A 161 4.37 19.97 -21.14
C GLY A 161 3.97 20.90 -22.27
N GLU A 162 4.37 22.17 -22.20
CA GLU A 162 4.45 23.06 -23.35
C GLU A 162 5.89 23.03 -23.87
N GLY A 163 6.02 22.70 -25.16
CA GLY A 163 7.25 22.27 -25.81
C GLY A 163 8.47 23.14 -25.51
N ARG A 164 9.52 22.51 -25.01
CA ARG A 164 10.87 23.06 -25.06
C ARG A 164 11.36 22.99 -26.50
N GLU A 165 11.39 24.14 -27.18
CA GLU A 165 12.50 24.39 -28.11
C GLU A 165 13.77 24.42 -27.24
N MET A 166 14.66 23.45 -27.45
CA MET A 166 15.97 23.47 -26.83
C MET A 166 16.73 24.68 -27.36
N VAL A 167 16.65 25.81 -26.65
CA VAL A 167 17.56 26.92 -26.85
C VAL A 167 18.93 26.40 -26.42
N GLY A 168 19.77 26.11 -27.41
CA GLY A 168 21.16 25.78 -27.24
C GLY A 168 21.82 26.81 -26.34
N LEU A 169 22.47 26.32 -25.28
CA LEU A 169 23.46 27.10 -24.57
C LEU A 169 24.79 26.98 -25.35
N PRO A 170 25.61 28.06 -25.37
CA PRO A 170 26.82 28.16 -26.17
C PRO A 170 27.89 27.11 -25.82
#